data_AF-A0A2J0LNC6-F1
#
_entry.id   AF-A0A2J0LNC6-F1
#
_cell.length_a   1.000
_cell.length_b   1.000
_cell.length_c   1.000
_cell.angle_alpha   90.00
_cell.angle_beta   90.00
_cell.angle_gamma   90.00
#
_symmetry.space_group_name_H-M   'P 1'
#
loop_
_entity.id
_entity.type
_entity.pdbx_description
1 polymer ?
#
loop_
_entity_poly.entity_id
_entity_poly.type
_entity_poly.pdbx_seq_one_letter_code
_entity_poly.pdbx_strand_id
1 'polypeptide(L)'
;MKKMLALVAAGVMIAGSAIEGWAVSFIKIDGSSTVYPITEAVAEEFQKVDGKVRVTVGISGTGGGFKRFCRGETDISDASRPIKQSEIALCKE
;
A
#
# COMPACT_ATOMS: atom_id res chain seq x y z
N MET A 1 63.69 -2.12 -18.27
CA MET A 1 63.50 -2.38 -19.72
C MET A 1 62.03 -2.74 -19.93
N LYS A 2 61.25 -1.79 -20.47
CA LYS A 2 60.50 -1.92 -21.74
C LYS A 2 59.40 -2.99 -21.73
N LYS A 3 58.17 -2.47 -21.53
CA LYS A 3 56.86 -2.83 -22.12
C LYS A 3 56.84 -4.02 -23.09
N MET A 4 55.87 -4.93 -22.96
CA MET A 4 54.88 -5.18 -24.03
C MET A 4 53.72 -6.13 -23.65
N LEU A 5 52.50 -5.68 -23.98
CA LEU A 5 51.32 -6.39 -24.52
C LEU A 5 50.85 -7.71 -23.85
N ALA A 6 49.73 -7.75 -23.11
CA ALA A 6 48.32 -7.73 -23.55
C ALA A 6 47.82 -9.05 -24.17
N LEU A 7 46.90 -9.74 -23.47
CA LEU A 7 45.83 -10.52 -24.10
C LEU A 7 44.64 -10.67 -23.14
N VAL A 8 43.48 -10.28 -23.67
CA VAL A 8 42.14 -10.25 -23.05
C VAL A 8 41.58 -11.66 -22.98
N ALA A 9 41.01 -12.04 -21.84
CA ALA A 9 40.03 -13.13 -21.77
C ALA A 9 38.76 -12.58 -21.09
N ALA A 10 37.77 -12.31 -21.94
CA ALA A 10 36.40 -11.98 -21.57
C ALA A 10 35.77 -13.12 -20.77
N GLY A 11 34.96 -12.79 -19.76
CA GLY A 11 34.30 -13.82 -18.95
C GLY A 11 33.25 -13.27 -17.98
N VAL A 12 32.11 -12.87 -18.56
CA VAL A 12 30.80 -12.67 -17.90
C VAL A 12 30.75 -11.56 -16.84
N MET A 13 30.59 -10.32 -17.31
CA MET A 13 29.79 -9.34 -16.56
C MET A 13 28.39 -9.92 -16.45
N ILE A 14 28.01 -10.42 -15.28
CA ILE A 14 26.59 -10.61 -14.97
C ILE A 14 26.01 -9.20 -14.98
N ALA A 15 25.42 -8.82 -16.12
CA ALA A 15 24.52 -7.70 -16.19
C ALA A 15 23.41 -8.04 -15.19
N GLY A 16 23.53 -7.47 -13.99
CA GLY A 16 22.50 -7.50 -12.97
C GLY A 16 21.27 -6.87 -13.56
N SER A 17 20.45 -7.69 -14.21
CA SER A 17 19.09 -7.33 -14.54
C SER A 17 18.43 -7.22 -13.18
N ALA A 18 18.30 -5.99 -12.68
CA ALA A 18 17.44 -5.71 -11.56
C ALA A 18 16.09 -6.31 -11.96
N ILE A 19 15.71 -7.41 -11.30
CA ILE A 19 14.35 -7.88 -11.35
C ILE A 19 13.59 -6.75 -10.65
N GLU A 20 13.02 -5.84 -11.43
CA GLU A 20 12.04 -4.88 -10.95
C GLU A 20 10.85 -5.72 -10.48
N GLY A 21 10.95 -6.20 -9.25
CA GLY A 21 9.85 -6.85 -8.58
C GLY A 21 8.73 -5.84 -8.56
N TRP A 22 7.62 -6.16 -9.23
CA TRP A 22 6.41 -5.37 -9.18
C TRP A 22 5.97 -5.34 -7.71
N ALA A 23 6.31 -4.26 -7.00
CA ALA A 23 5.88 -4.08 -5.63
C ALA A 23 4.36 -4.00 -5.64
N VAL A 24 3.71 -5.02 -5.06
CA VAL A 24 2.26 -5.02 -4.88
C VAL A 24 1.94 -3.90 -3.89
N SER A 25 1.23 -2.88 -4.35
CA SER A 25 0.80 -1.78 -3.50
C SER A 25 -0.43 -2.21 -2.71
N PHE A 26 -0.48 -1.86 -1.42
CA PHE A 26 -1.64 -2.15 -0.57
C PHE A 26 -2.40 -0.86 -0.28
N ILE A 27 -3.72 -0.94 -0.33
CA ILE A 27 -4.63 0.07 0.22
C ILE A 27 -5.37 -0.58 1.39
N LYS A 28 -5.13 -0.07 2.58
CA LYS A 28 -5.74 -0.52 3.83
C LYS A 28 -6.91 0.37 4.18
N ILE A 29 -8.10 -0.21 4.23
CA ILE A 29 -9.34 0.47 4.58
C ILE A 29 -9.89 -0.17 5.86
N ASP A 30 -10.39 0.64 6.79
CA ASP A 30 -11.09 0.14 7.98
C ASP A 30 -12.14 1.14 8.45
N GLY A 31 -13.23 0.66 9.07
CA GLY A 31 -14.13 1.54 9.81
C GLY A 31 -15.55 1.01 9.91
N SER A 32 -16.51 1.79 9.42
CA SER A 32 -17.95 1.56 9.58
C SER A 32 -18.41 0.20 9.04
N SER A 33 -19.08 -0.58 9.90
CA SER A 33 -19.75 -1.83 9.49
C SER A 33 -20.90 -1.63 8.49
N THR A 34 -21.49 -0.42 8.43
CA THR A 34 -22.56 -0.13 7.47
C THR A 34 -22.04 0.25 6.09
N VAL A 35 -20.77 0.68 5.99
CA VAL A 35 -20.12 1.07 4.72
C VAL A 35 -19.32 -0.10 4.17
N TYR A 36 -18.79 -0.96 5.05
CA TYR A 36 -18.06 -2.19 4.71
C TYR A 36 -18.59 -2.96 3.49
N PRO A 37 -19.87 -3.38 3.41
CA PRO A 37 -20.31 -4.21 2.28
C PRO A 37 -20.22 -3.50 0.93
N ILE A 38 -20.30 -2.17 0.92
CA ILE A 38 -20.15 -1.38 -0.31
C ILE A 38 -18.67 -1.27 -0.66
N THR A 39 -17.80 -0.98 0.32
CA THR A 39 -16.36 -0.85 0.08
C THR A 39 -15.71 -2.18 -0.31
N GLU A 40 -16.16 -3.30 0.27
CA GLU A 40 -15.74 -4.64 -0.11
C GLU A 40 -16.09 -4.95 -1.58
N ALA A 41 -17.31 -4.67 -2.01
CA ALA A 41 -17.70 -4.84 -3.41
C ALA A 41 -16.87 -3.96 -4.36
N VAL A 42 -16.56 -2.72 -3.97
CA VAL A 42 -15.68 -1.84 -4.74
C VAL A 42 -14.26 -2.40 -4.81
N ALA A 43 -13.73 -2.93 -3.70
CA ALA A 43 -12.41 -3.56 -3.66
C ALA A 43 -12.31 -4.77 -4.60
N GLU A 44 -13.35 -5.60 -4.65
CA GLU A 44 -13.43 -6.75 -5.55
C GLU A 44 -13.45 -6.34 -7.03
N GLU A 45 -14.26 -5.33 -7.39
CA GLU A 45 -14.29 -4.84 -8.77
C GLU A 45 -12.99 -4.12 -9.15
N PHE A 46 -12.39 -3.36 -8.24
CA PHE A 46 -11.12 -2.69 -8.47
C PHE A 46 -9.99 -3.68 -8.73
N GLN A 47 -9.98 -4.83 -8.05
CA GLN A 47 -8.97 -5.88 -8.26
C GLN A 47 -8.99 -6.43 -9.69
N LYS A 48 -10.15 -6.41 -10.37
CA LYS A 48 -10.29 -6.82 -11.78
C LYS A 48 -9.75 -5.76 -12.75
N VAL A 49 -9.75 -4.49 -12.35
CA VAL A 49 -9.23 -3.36 -13.14
C VAL A 49 -7.72 -3.22 -12.97
N ASP A 50 -7.22 -3.35 -11.73
CA ASP A 50 -5.80 -3.29 -11.42
C ASP A 50 -5.35 -4.48 -10.55
N GLY A 51 -4.71 -5.46 -11.19
CA GLY A 51 -4.18 -6.65 -10.53
C GLY A 51 -2.92 -6.42 -9.68
N LYS A 52 -2.32 -5.23 -9.72
CA LYS A 52 -1.06 -4.92 -9.01
C LYS A 52 -1.29 -4.25 -7.67
N VAL A 53 -2.50 -3.72 -7.44
CA VAL A 53 -2.91 -3.13 -6.18
C VAL A 53 -3.83 -4.10 -5.45
N ARG A 54 -3.58 -4.30 -4.15
CA ARG A 54 -4.44 -5.10 -3.28
C ARG A 54 -5.14 -4.20 -2.29
N VAL A 55 -6.46 -4.30 -2.21
CA VAL A 55 -7.27 -3.55 -1.27
C VAL A 55 -7.71 -4.48 -0.15
N THR A 56 -7.49 -4.09 1.10
CA THR A 56 -7.98 -4.82 2.28
C THR A 56 -8.99 -3.95 3.02
N VAL A 57 -10.16 -4.50 3.34
CA VAL A 57 -11.24 -3.77 4.03
C VAL A 57 -11.50 -4.43 5.38
N GLY A 58 -11.48 -3.66 6.46
CA GLY A 58 -11.71 -4.11 7.84
C GLY A 58 -12.89 -3.40 8.52
N ILE A 59 -13.32 -3.94 9.67
CA ILE A 59 -14.44 -3.40 10.45
C ILE A 59 -13.97 -3.11 11.88
N SER A 60 -13.86 -1.83 12.24
CA SER A 60 -13.67 -1.38 13.63
C SER A 60 -14.80 -0.47 14.14
N GLY A 61 -15.80 -0.18 13.30
CA GLY A 61 -16.78 0.88 13.49
C GLY A 61 -16.21 2.28 13.24
N THR A 62 -17.04 3.27 12.92
CA THR A 62 -16.60 4.62 12.49
C THR A 62 -15.59 5.27 13.44
N GLY A 63 -15.82 5.20 14.76
CA GLY A 63 -14.87 5.76 15.74
C GLY A 63 -13.56 4.96 15.87
N GLY A 64 -13.62 3.64 15.69
CA GLY A 64 -12.43 2.79 15.64
C GLY A 64 -11.61 3.06 14.39
N GLY A 65 -12.27 3.17 13.24
CA GLY A 65 -11.66 3.53 11.95
C GLY A 65 -10.88 4.84 12.03
N PHE A 66 -11.49 5.91 12.53
CA PHE A 66 -10.79 7.19 12.71
C PHE A 66 -9.56 7.07 13.61
N LYS A 67 -9.64 6.31 14.71
CA LYS A 67 -8.48 6.10 15.60
C LYS A 67 -7.34 5.39 14.87
N ARG A 68 -7.63 4.36 14.07
CA ARG A 68 -6.62 3.62 13.29
C ARG A 68 -6.02 4.48 12.20
N PHE A 69 -6.86 5.23 11.49
CA PHE A 69 -6.46 6.17 10.45
C PHE A 69 -5.56 7.29 10.98
N CYS A 70 -5.93 7.93 12.09
CA CYS A 70 -5.10 8.97 12.72
C CYS A 70 -3.73 8.45 13.19
N ARG A 71 -3.59 7.15 13.49
CA ARG A 71 -2.30 6.51 13.81
C ARG A 71 -1.51 6.06 12.57
N GLY A 72 -2.00 6.32 11.36
CA GLY A 72 -1.38 5.89 10.11
C GLY A 72 -1.44 4.37 9.87
N GLU A 73 -2.35 3.65 10.53
CA GLU A 73 -2.50 2.20 10.33
C GLU A 73 -3.29 1.86 9.06
N THR A 74 -4.11 2.78 8.58
CA THR A 74 -4.97 2.63 7.40
C THR A 74 -4.84 3.85 6.49
N ASP A 75 -5.01 3.61 5.19
CA ASP A 75 -4.98 4.62 4.13
C ASP A 75 -6.35 5.31 3.97
N ILE A 76 -7.43 4.61 4.32
CA ILE A 76 -8.81 5.11 4.24
C ILE A 76 -9.57 4.71 5.52
N SER A 77 -10.43 5.61 6.00
CA SER A 77 -11.37 5.34 7.09
C SER A 77 -12.81 5.34 6.58
N ASP A 78 -13.48 4.19 6.65
CA ASP A 78 -14.90 4.09 6.35
C ASP A 78 -15.74 4.71 7.48
N ALA A 79 -16.72 5.54 7.13
CA ALA A 79 -17.49 6.29 8.11
C ALA A 79 -18.96 6.43 7.73
N SER A 80 -19.85 6.03 8.63
CA SER A 80 -21.30 6.22 8.51
C SER A 80 -21.81 7.56 9.07
N ARG A 81 -20.89 8.37 9.61
CA ARG A 81 -21.16 9.71 10.14
C ARG A 81 -19.93 10.60 9.94
N PRO A 82 -20.10 11.92 10.02
CA PRO A 82 -18.96 12.84 10.05
C PRO A 82 -18.01 12.57 11.22
N ILE A 83 -16.74 12.91 11.00
CA ILE A 83 -15.70 12.91 12.04
C ILE A 83 -16.01 13.96 13.12
N LYS A 84 -15.78 13.62 14.39
CA LYS A 84 -15.97 14.54 15.52
C LYS A 84 -14.72 15.37 15.76
N GLN A 85 -14.88 16.53 16.41
CA GLN A 85 -13.75 17.37 16.79
C GLN A 85 -12.71 16.64 17.66
N SER A 86 -13.17 15.78 18.59
CA SER A 86 -12.29 14.95 19.43
C SER A 86 -11.51 13.92 18.61
N GLU A 87 -12.05 13.45 17.48
CA GLU A 87 -11.38 12.48 16.60
C GLU A 87 -10.38 13.19 15.68
N ILE A 88 -10.69 14.41 15.22
CA ILE A 88 -9.74 15.27 14.49
C ILE A 88 -8.52 15.57 15.35
N ALA A 89 -8.71 15.81 16.66
CA ALA A 89 -7.61 16.10 17.57
C ALA A 89 -6.58 14.94 17.61
N LEU A 90 -7.04 13.68 17.57
CA LEU A 90 -6.17 12.49 17.55
C LEU A 90 -5.29 12.40 16.30
N CYS A 91 -5.68 13.04 15.19
CA CYS A 91 -4.91 13.08 13.94
C CYS A 91 -3.80 14.15 13.95
N LYS A 92 -3.72 14.97 15.01
CA LYS A 92 -2.76 16.07 15.13
C LYS A 92 -1.70 15.83 16.23
N GLU A 93 -1.81 14.71 16.92
CA GLU A 93 -0.82 14.24 17.91
C GLU A 93 0.36 13.57 17.20
#